data_AF-A0A259PNI0-F1
#
_entry.id   AF-A0A259PNI0-F1
#
_cell.length_a   1.000
_cell.length_b   1.000
_cell.length_c   1.000
_cell.angle_alpha   90.00
_cell.angle_beta   90.00
_cell.angle_gamma   90.00
#
_symmetry.space_group_name_H-M   'P 1'
#
loop_
_entity.id
_entity.type
_entity.pdbx_description
1 polymer ?
#
loop_
_entity_poly.entity_id
_entity_poly.type
_entity_poly.pdbx_seq_one_letter_code
_entity_poly.pdbx_strand_id
1 'polypeptide(L)' 'AMAEDQRSYVVVAVGCTGGQHRSVFLTEELGRRFAGACSVLVRHRELDASATIGAASRPHGGAT' A
#
# COMPACT_ATOMS: atom_id res chain seq x y z
N ALA A 1 14.48 23.65 -0.90
CA ALA A 1 14.10 22.43 -0.15
C ALA A 1 12.74 21.91 -0.65
N MET A 2 12.41 20.62 -0.52
CA MET A 2 11.04 20.13 -0.84
C MET A 2 9.95 20.90 -0.06
N ALA A 3 10.31 21.48 1.08
CA ALA A 3 9.46 22.36 1.90
C ALA A 3 9.08 23.69 1.23
N GLU A 4 9.76 24.08 0.14
CA GLU A 4 9.50 25.31 -0.62
C GLU A 4 8.78 25.03 -1.95
N ASP A 5 8.56 23.76 -2.30
CA ASP A 5 7.82 23.37 -3.51
C ASP A 5 6.31 23.48 -3.21
N GLN A 6 5.52 24.07 -4.11
CA GLN A 6 4.05 24.19 -3.98
C GLN A 6 3.30 22.84 -4.13
N ARG A 7 3.99 21.71 -3.91
CA ARG A 7 3.43 20.38 -4.11
C ARG A 7 2.79 19.90 -2.82
N SER A 8 1.47 19.80 -2.83
CA SER A 8 0.66 19.43 -1.67
C SER A 8 0.84 17.98 -1.19
N TYR A 9 1.62 17.16 -1.89
CA TYR A 9 1.90 15.78 -1.49
C TYR A 9 3.22 15.27 -2.06
N VAL A 10 3.88 14.39 -1.32
CA VAL A 10 5.08 13.66 -1.76
C VAL A 10 4.76 12.17 -1.77
N VAL A 11 5.11 11.49 -2.86
CA VAL A 11 4.98 10.04 -2.97
C VAL A 11 6.35 9.41 -2.86
N VAL A 12 6.49 8.47 -1.93
CA VAL A 12 7.70 7.65 -1.78
C VAL A 12 7.34 6.21 -2.14
N ALA A 13 7.95 5.68 -3.20
CA ALA A 13 7.74 4.30 -3.64
C ALA A 13 8.86 3.40 -3.11
N VAL A 14 8.49 2.30 -2.44
CA VAL A 14 9.42 1.28 -1.93
C VAL A 14 9.13 -0.05 -2.60
N GLY A 15 10.15 -0.61 -3.28
CA GLY A 15 10.02 -1.85 -4.04
C GLY A 15 10.90 -2.98 -3.49
N CYS A 16 10.39 -4.20 -3.56
CA CYS A 16 11.18 -5.44 -3.52
C CYS A 16 10.74 -6.32 -4.68
N THR A 17 11.49 -7.38 -5.01
CA THR A 17 11.24 -8.20 -6.22
C THR A 17 9.79 -8.66 -6.37
N GLY A 18 9.15 -9.11 -5.29
CA GLY A 18 7.76 -9.58 -5.31
C GLY A 18 6.74 -8.65 -4.65
N GLY A 19 7.15 -7.47 -4.16
CA GLY A 19 6.27 -6.45 -3.57
C GLY A 19 5.44 -6.83 -2.33
N GLN A 20 5.55 -8.05 -1.79
CA GLN A 20 4.65 -8.58 -0.75
C GLN A 20 5.27 -8.69 0.65
N HIS A 21 6.60 -8.57 0.79
CA HIS A 21 7.29 -8.85 2.06
C HIS A 21 8.06 -7.64 2.59
N ARG A 22 9.26 -7.39 2.05
CA ARG A 22 10.16 -6.34 2.55
C ARG A 22 9.62 -4.93 2.33
N SER A 23 9.09 -4.66 1.13
CA SER A 23 8.50 -3.36 0.80
C SER A 23 7.28 -3.05 1.66
N VAL A 24 6.43 -4.06 1.93
CA VAL A 24 5.26 -3.92 2.79
C VAL A 24 5.68 -3.50 4.20
N PHE A 25 6.58 -4.28 4.82
CA PHE A 25 7.07 -3.99 6.17
C PHE A 25 7.68 -2.58 6.27
N LEU A 26 8.56 -2.22 5.33
CA LEU A 26 9.22 -0.92 5.35
C LEU A 26 8.22 0.23 5.16
N THR A 27 7.23 0.08 4.28
CA THR A 27 6.24 1.13 4.02
C THR A 27 5.33 1.35 5.23
N GLU A 28 4.95 0.27 5.93
CA GLU A 28 4.20 0.34 7.20
C GLU A 28 5.02 1.04 8.29
N GLU A 29 6.30 0.70 8.43
CA GLU A 29 7.20 1.35 9.38
C GLU A 29 7.38 2.84 9.11
N LEU A 30 7.55 3.23 7.84
CA LEU A 30 7.60 4.64 7.46
C LEU A 30 6.27 5.33 7.78
N GLY A 31 5.15 4.69 7.46
CA GLY A 31 3.82 5.20 7.79
C GLY A 31 3.66 5.52 9.27
N ARG A 32 4.01 4.55 10.14
CA ARG A 32 3.98 4.72 11.60
C ARG A 32 4.88 5.87 12.08
N ARG A 33 6.09 5.99 11.54
CA ARG A 33 7.05 7.03 11.94
C ARG A 33 6.59 8.44 11.56
N PHE A 34 5.91 8.60 10.42
CA PHE A 34 5.47 9.91 9.93
C PHE A 34 4.06 10.29 10.34
N ALA A 35 3.25 9.35 10.85
CA ALA A 35 1.86 9.60 11.27
C ALA A 35 1.72 10.72 12.32
N GLY A 36 2.76 10.96 13.15
CA GLY A 36 2.76 12.06 14.12
C GLY A 36 3.21 13.42 13.57
N ALA A 37 3.78 13.46 12.37
CA ALA A 37 4.34 14.67 11.77
C ALA A 37 3.47 15.21 10.63
N CYS A 38 2.77 14.33 9.90
CA CYS A 38 1.93 14.72 8.77
C CYS A 38 0.83 13.68 8.50
N SER A 39 -0.11 14.03 7.61
CA SER A 39 -1.07 13.05 7.08
C SER A 39 -0.34 12.08 6.17
N VAL A 40 -0.45 10.78 6.44
CA VAL A 40 0.23 9.72 5.70
C VAL A 40 -0.79 8.74 5.13
N LEU A 41 -0.65 8.43 3.83
CA LEU A 41 -1.40 7.38 3.15
C LEU A 41 -0.45 6.25 2.74
N VAL A 42 -0.72 5.03 3.22
CA VAL A 42 0.04 3.83 2.85
C VAL A 42 -0.76 2.99 1.84
N ARG A 43 -0.10 2.51 0.79
CA ARG A 43 -0.70 1.69 -0.27
C ARG A 43 0.25 0.55 -0.65
N HIS A 44 -0.26 -0.68 -0.73
CA HIS A 44 0.49 -1.89 -1.10
C HIS A 44 -0.03 -2.46 -2.42
N ARG A 45 0.59 -2.07 -3.55
CA ARG A 45 0.12 -2.44 -4.90
C ARG A 45 -0.13 -3.95 -5.07
N GLU A 46 0.84 -4.78 -4.67
CA GLU A 46 0.75 -6.23 -4.91
C GLU A 46 -0.21 -6.94 -3.94
N LEU A 47 -0.40 -6.42 -2.72
CA LEU A 47 -1.38 -6.97 -1.78
C LEU A 47 -2.81 -6.62 -2.19
N ASP A 48 -3.04 -5.41 -2.69
CA ASP A 48 -4.34 -4.95 -3.20
C ASP A 48 -4.77 -5.77 -4.44
N ALA A 49 -3.82 -6.03 -5.35
CA ALA A 49 -4.02 -6.90 -6.50
C ALA A 49 -4.34 -8.35 -6.08
N SER A 50 -3.61 -8.89 -5.11
CA SER A 50 -3.79 -10.27 -4.63
C SER A 50 -5.13 -10.47 -3.90
N ALA A 51 -5.60 -9.48 -3.13
CA ALA A 51 -6.89 -9.53 -2.45
C ALA A 51 -8.07 -9.60 -3.43
N THR A 52 -7.94 -8.93 -4.58
CA THR A 52 -8.96 -8.92 -5.63
C THR A 52 -9.11 -10.30 -6.30
N ILE A 53 -7.99 -11.02 -6.49
CA ILE A 53 -8.00 -12.35 -7.13
C ILE A 53 -8.65 -13.40 -6.22
N GLY A 54 -8.48 -13.29 -4.89
CA GLY A 54 -9.08 -14.21 -3.92
C GLY A 54 -10.60 -14.08 -3.75
N ALA A 55 -11.19 -12.93 -4.13
CA ALA A 55 -12.64 -12.72 -4.05
C ALA A 55 -13.40 -13.31 -5.24
N ALA A 56 -12.76 -13.44 -6.41
CA ALA A 56 -13.38 -13.95 -7.64
C ALA A 56 -13.47 -15.50 -7.71
N SER A 57 -12.84 -16.23 -6.79
CA SER A 57 -12.76 -17.70 -6.81
C SER A 57 -13.83 -18.41 -5.96
N ARG A 58 -14.86 -17.71 -5.46
CA ARG A 58 -16.04 -18.38 -4.89
C ARG A 58 -17.13 -18.47 -5.96
N PRO A 59 -17.32 -19.61 -6.65
CA PRO A 59 -18.59 -19.87 -7.28
C PRO A 59 -19.60 -20.00 -6.14
N HIS A 60 -20.45 -18.99 -5.96
CA HIS A 60 -21.73 -19.22 -5.30
C HIS A 60 -22.58 -20.02 -6.29
N GLY A 61 -22.27 -21.31 -6.40
CA GLY A 61 -23.13 -22.28 -7.02
C GLY A 61 -24.38 -22.41 -6.17
N GLY A 62 -25.53 -22.12 -6.76
CA GLY A 62 -26.80 -22.55 -6.21
C GLY A 62 -26.81 -24.08 -6.13
N ALA A 63 -27.27 -24.61 -4.99
CA ALA A 63 -27.68 -25.98 -4.85
C ALA A 63 -28.71 -26.06 -3.71
N THR A 64 -29.97 -26.30 -4.13
CA THR A 64 -31.20 -26.53 -3.35
C THR A 64 -31.92 -25.32 -2.78
#